data_AF-A0A2E3YKC2-F1
#
_entry.id   AF-A0A2E3YKC2-F1
#
_cell.length_a   1.000
_cell.length_b   1.000
_cell.length_c   1.000
_cell.angle_alpha   90.00
_cell.angle_beta   90.00
_cell.angle_gamma   90.00
#
_symmetry.space_group_name_H-M   'P 1'
#
loop_
_entity.id
_entity.type
_entity.pdbx_description
1 polymer ?
#
loop_
_entity_poly.entity_id
_entity_poly.type
_entity_poly.pdbx_seq_one_letter_code
_entity_poly.pdbx_strand_id
1 'polypeptide(L)' 'MKKTNQPRLWVAVIYLILLALAIPWYWPENDIRHIYGLPLWVISTLMILLTTSIFTAWVFLSSPEKDDC' A
#
# COMPACT_ATOMS: atom_id res chain seq x y z
N MET A 1 -13.27 16.47 -23.39
CA MET A 1 -11.83 16.34 -23.04
C MET A 1 -11.72 15.88 -21.59
N LYS A 2 -11.50 14.58 -21.34
CA LYS A 2 -11.27 14.08 -19.97
C LYS A 2 -9.86 14.49 -19.59
N LYS A 3 -9.72 15.55 -18.79
CA LYS A 3 -8.45 15.91 -18.15
C LYS A 3 -8.17 14.77 -17.17
N THR A 4 -7.46 13.74 -17.62
CA THR A 4 -7.19 12.59 -16.79
C THR A 4 -6.25 13.06 -15.68
N ASN A 5 -6.77 13.18 -14.46
CA ASN A 5 -5.99 13.24 -13.22
C ASN A 5 -5.24 11.92 -12.98
N GLN A 6 -4.76 11.29 -14.05
CA GLN A 6 -4.25 9.93 -14.13
C GLN A 6 -3.10 9.64 -13.17
N PRO A 7 -2.13 10.56 -12.90
CA PRO A 7 -1.09 10.25 -11.92
C PRO A 7 -1.65 10.12 -10.51
N ARG A 8 -2.60 10.99 -10.11
CA ARG A 8 -3.22 10.95 -8.78
C ARG A 8 -4.20 9.78 -8.62
N LEU A 9 -4.94 9.46 -9.67
CA LEU A 9 -5.95 8.40 -9.64
C LEU A 9 -5.27 7.02 -9.59
N TRP A 10 -4.15 6.84 -10.29
CA TRP A 10 -3.38 5.58 -10.25
C TRP A 10 -2.70 5.37 -8.90
N VAL A 11 -2.14 6.42 -8.29
CA VAL A 11 -1.64 6.40 -6.90
C VAL A 11 -2.75 6.00 -5.93
N ALA A 12 -3.94 6.60 -6.04
CA ALA A 12 -5.09 6.26 -5.19
C ALA A 12 -5.54 4.79 -5.34
N VAL A 13 -5.53 4.25 -6.56
CA VAL A 13 -5.86 2.83 -6.81
C VAL A 13 -4.85 1.92 -6.12
N ILE A 14 -3.55 2.22 -6.19
CA ILE A 14 -2.51 1.44 -5.51
C ILE A 14 -2.72 1.46 -3.99
N TYR A 15 -2.96 2.63 -3.40
CA TYR A 15 -3.25 2.71 -1.96
C TYR A 15 -4.50 1.93 -1.56
N LEU A 16 -5.56 1.94 -2.37
CA LEU A 16 -6.76 1.13 -2.12
C LEU A 16 -6.47 -0.37 -2.15
N ILE A 17 -5.65 -0.81 -3.09
CA ILE A 17 -5.22 -2.21 -3.17
C ILE A 17 -4.38 -2.58 -1.95
N LEU A 18 -3.38 -1.78 -1.59
CA LEU A 18 -2.56 -2.01 -0.40
C LEU A 18 -3.42 -2.03 0.88
N LEU A 19 -4.41 -1.14 1.00
CA LEU A 19 -5.34 -1.13 2.12
C LEU A 19 -6.18 -2.42 2.18
N ALA A 20 -6.71 -2.87 1.04
CA ALA A 20 -7.50 -4.10 0.97
C ALA A 20 -6.65 -5.35 1.30
N LEU A 21 -5.38 -5.37 0.91
CA LEU A 21 -4.42 -6.40 1.29
C LEU A 21 -4.01 -6.30 2.77
N ALA A 22 -3.96 -5.09 3.33
CA ALA A 22 -3.56 -4.85 4.71
C ALA A 22 -4.59 -5.33 5.73
N ILE A 23 -5.82 -5.64 5.31
CA ILE A 23 -6.88 -6.19 6.15
C ILE A 23 -6.95 -7.71 5.90
N PRO A 24 -7.05 -8.59 6.92
CA PRO A 24 -7.02 -10.05 6.75
C PRO A 24 -8.34 -10.59 6.22
N TRP A 25 -9.13 -9.82 5.49
CA TRP A 25 -10.48 -10.23 5.09
C TRP A 25 -10.50 -11.51 4.23
N TYR A 26 -9.36 -11.85 3.61
CA TYR A 26 -9.17 -13.05 2.82
C TYR A 26 -8.69 -14.27 3.64
N TRP A 27 -8.31 -14.08 4.92
CA TRP A 27 -7.76 -15.14 5.75
C TRP A 27 -8.87 -15.83 6.55
N PRO A 28 -9.06 -17.16 6.42
CA PRO A 28 -10.07 -17.87 7.19
C PRO A 28 -9.68 -17.95 8.68
N GLU A 29 -10.68 -17.82 9.56
CA GLU A 29 -10.52 -17.79 11.03
C GLU A 29 -9.76 -18.99 11.62
N ASN A 30 -9.70 -20.11 10.88
CA ASN A 30 -9.12 -21.38 11.33
C ASN A 30 -7.66 -21.61 10.89
N ASP A 31 -7.00 -20.63 10.28
CA ASP A 31 -5.63 -20.84 9.79
C ASP A 31 -4.62 -20.37 10.85
N ILE A 32 -4.36 -21.28 11.80
CA ILE A 32 -3.50 -21.13 12.98
C ILE A 32 -2.01 -21.20 12.61
N ARG A 33 -1.64 -20.83 11.39
CA ARG A 33 -0.26 -20.89 10.91
C ARG A 33 0.55 -19.76 11.55
N HIS A 34 1.12 -20.09 12.70
CA HIS A 34 2.08 -19.26 13.41
C HIS A 34 3.47 -19.54 12.86
N ILE A 35 4.11 -18.51 12.32
CA ILE A 35 5.53 -18.55 11.99
C ILE A 35 6.25 -17.75 13.08
N TYR A 36 7.21 -18.37 13.77
CA TYR A 36 7.95 -17.78 14.90
C TYR A 36 7.08 -17.28 16.07
N GLY A 37 5.87 -17.82 16.25
CA GLY A 37 4.95 -17.38 17.30
C GLY A 37 4.12 -16.15 16.95
N LEU A 38 4.27 -15.60 15.73
CA LEU A 38 3.40 -14.55 15.20
C LEU A 38 2.42 -15.11 14.16
N PRO A 39 1.19 -14.59 14.09
CA PRO A 39 0.28 -14.92 13.01
C PRO A 39 0.89 -14.53 11.66
N LEU A 40 0.82 -15.40 10.67
CA LEU A 40 1.28 -15.11 9.29
C LEU A 40 0.74 -13.78 8.75
N TRP A 41 -0.49 -13.46 9.12
CA TRP A 41 -1.11 -12.20 8.70
C TRP A 41 -0.37 -10.96 9.22
N VAL A 42 0.26 -11.02 10.41
CA VAL A 42 1.08 -9.91 10.93
C VAL A 42 2.30 -9.66 10.05
N ILE A 43 2.93 -10.72 9.53
CA ILE A 43 4.07 -10.57 8.60
C ILE A 43 3.59 -9.96 7.28
N SER A 44 2.43 -10.40 6.79
CA SER A 44 1.80 -9.87 5.59
C SER A 44 1.52 -8.37 5.71
N THR A 45 0.91 -7.93 6.82
CA THR A 45 0.63 -6.51 7.05
C THR A 45 1.90 -5.68 7.18
N LEU A 46 2.93 -6.22 7.85
CA LEU A 46 4.22 -5.53 7.98
C LEU A 46 4.87 -5.28 6.61
N MET A 47 4.85 -6.27 5.73
CA MET A 47 5.36 -6.15 4.36
C MET A 47 4.57 -5.10 3.57
N ILE A 48 3.24 -5.10 3.69
CA ILE A 48 2.38 -4.13 3.00
C ILE A 48 2.62 -2.72 3.51
N LEU A 49 2.78 -2.52 4.82
CA LEU A 49 3.12 -1.21 5.40
C LEU A 49 4.48 -0.72 4.91
N LEU A 50 5.47 -1.62 4.82
CA LEU A 50 6.79 -1.29 4.31
C LEU A 50 6.74 -0.88 2.82
N THR A 51 6.00 -1.63 1.99
CA THR A 51 5.75 -1.23 0.59
C THR A 51 5.02 0.10 0.51
N THR A 52 4.02 0.34 1.36
CA THR A 52 3.28 1.62 1.43
C THR A 52 4.22 2.77 1.74
N SER A 53 5.12 2.60 2.70
CA SER A 53 6.11 3.61 3.09
C SER A 53 7.06 3.95 1.95
N ILE A 54 7.65 2.92 1.32
CA ILE A 54 8.55 3.10 0.16
C ILE A 54 7.81 3.78 -0.99
N PHE A 55 6.58 3.36 -1.27
CA PHE A 55 5.76 3.96 -2.32
C PHE A 55 5.44 5.42 -2.03
N THR A 56 5.12 5.75 -0.78
CA THR A 56 4.89 7.13 -0.33
C THR A 56 6.14 7.99 -0.53
N ALA A 57 7.30 7.49 -0.12
CA ALA A 57 8.58 8.18 -0.29
C ALA A 57 8.91 8.37 -1.79
N TRP A 58 8.66 7.35 -2.61
CA TRP A 58 8.85 7.43 -4.06
C TRP A 58 7.94 8.47 -4.71
N VAL A 59 6.65 8.49 -4.34
CA VAL A 59 5.67 9.48 -4.84
C VAL A 59 6.09 10.89 -4.44
N PHE A 60 6.57 11.09 -3.21
CA PHE A 60 7.06 12.37 -2.74
C PHE A 60 8.29 12.83 -3.53
N LEU A 61 9.29 11.95 -3.70
CA LEU A 61 10.52 12.25 -4.44
C LEU A 61 10.27 12.46 -5.94
N SER A 62 9.28 11.77 -6.52
CA SER A 62 8.90 11.88 -7.92
C SER A 62 7.97 13.06 -8.21
N SER A 63 7.55 13.80 -7.18
CA SER A 63 6.84 15.06 -7.35
C SER A 63 7.90 16.16 -7.41
N PRO A 64 8.39 16.57 -8.60
CA PRO A 64 9.23 17.75 -8.68
C PRO A 64 8.40 18.89 -8.11
N GLU A 65 8.88 19.44 -6.99
CA GLU A 65 8.50 20.77 -6.53
C GLU A 65 8.53 21.64 -7.79
N LYS A 66 7.37 22.14 -8.20
CA LYS A 66 7.35 23.16 -9.23
C LYS A 66 7.92 24.38 -8.55
N ASP A 67 9.20 24.58 -8.75
CA ASP A 67 9.87 25.83 -8.46
C ASP A 67 9.27 26.88 -9.42
N ASP A 68 8.05 27.34 -9.12
CA ASP A 68 7.39 28.43 -9.79
C ASP A 68 8.15 29.71 -9.38
N CYS A 69 9.08 30.11 -10.25
CA CYS A 69 9.85 31.35 -10.24
C CYS A 69 8.94 32.59 -10.27
#